data_AF-A0ABD3VC51-F1
#
_entry.id   AF-A0ABD3VC51-F1
#
_cell.length_a   1.000
_cell.length_b   1.000
_cell.length_c   1.000
_cell.angle_alpha   90.00
_cell.angle_beta   90.00
_cell.angle_gamma   90.00
#
_symmetry.space_group_name_H-M   'P 1'
#
loop_
_entity.id
_entity.type
_entity.pdbx_description
1 polymer ?
#
loop_
_entity_poly.entity_id
_entity_poly.type
_entity_poly.pdbx_seq_one_letter_code
_entity_poly.pdbx_strand_id
1 'polypeptide(L)'
;MRKNNTNQPAARSNDDGTFQEADIDEILAFHNELRRKFANGYFNVTAANMERLKWSPFLQLQAEERIACTSVETDTTNVLEEELQILYENPLMVESNVYYGLKDRNFTKAILEWFSEIDQFVPSLNSCAYYRRCSNLNHMLNAGHTLIGCAYRSPCSNQQDDAFVCLYTGGFMEIPFFKTGPPCTKCHGLSSFCDDGLCAPCMVEAEYCEECKNPNMYEDWDICADIDADLCISPDKETRDMFRHFCPEQCTC
;
A
#
# COMPACT_ATOMS: atom_id res chain seq x y z
N MET A 1 -9.26 53.07 31.52
CA MET A 1 -9.49 51.69 31.98
C MET A 1 -9.32 50.76 30.78
N ARG A 2 -8.47 49.74 30.94
CA ARG A 2 -8.34 48.59 30.03
C ARG A 2 -9.69 47.89 29.87
N LYS A 3 -9.99 47.36 28.69
CA LYS A 3 -10.28 45.92 28.50
C LYS A 3 -10.14 45.53 27.04
N ASN A 4 -9.55 44.35 26.91
CA ASN A 4 -8.95 43.70 25.76
C ASN A 4 -9.90 42.60 25.28
N ASN A 5 -9.82 42.33 23.97
CA ASN A 5 -9.76 41.02 23.33
C ASN A 5 -10.94 40.04 23.39
N THR A 6 -11.35 39.55 22.22
CA THR A 6 -11.62 38.12 22.00
C THR A 6 -11.42 37.78 20.51
N ASN A 7 -10.26 37.18 20.25
CA ASN A 7 -10.03 35.99 19.43
C ASN A 7 -10.68 35.90 18.04
N GLN A 8 -9.98 36.41 17.04
CA GLN A 8 -9.93 35.75 15.73
C GLN A 8 -8.81 34.69 15.75
N PRO A 9 -9.05 33.47 15.22
CA PRO A 9 -7.99 32.49 15.06
C PRO A 9 -6.96 33.01 14.06
N ALA A 10 -5.70 33.02 14.48
CA ALA A 10 -4.57 33.43 13.66
C ALA A 10 -4.46 32.52 12.43
N ALA A 11 -4.32 33.14 11.26
CA ALA A 11 -3.99 32.45 10.02
C ALA A 11 -2.68 31.67 10.20
N ARG A 12 -2.64 30.41 9.75
CA ARG A 12 -1.44 29.56 9.70
C ARG A 12 -0.46 30.15 8.70
N SER A 13 0.43 31.02 9.17
CA SER A 13 1.55 31.56 8.37
C SER A 13 2.86 30.94 8.87
N ASN A 14 3.25 29.84 8.25
CA ASN A 14 4.62 29.32 8.07
C ASN A 14 4.47 27.98 7.31
N ASP A 15 4.24 28.08 6.00
CA ASP A 15 4.07 26.92 5.10
C ASP A 15 5.35 26.76 4.28
N ASP A 16 6.36 26.11 4.87
CA ASP A 16 7.63 25.80 4.19
C ASP A 16 7.56 24.53 3.34
N GLY A 17 6.36 23.96 3.16
CA GLY A 17 6.14 22.69 2.46
C GLY A 17 6.28 21.44 3.33
N THR A 18 6.75 21.56 4.58
CA THR A 18 6.96 20.41 5.47
C THR A 18 5.63 19.78 5.90
N PHE A 19 5.59 18.44 5.92
CA PHE A 19 4.48 17.68 6.47
C PHE A 19 4.47 17.71 7.99
N GLN A 20 3.28 17.90 8.54
CA GLN A 20 3.01 17.66 9.95
C GLN A 20 2.59 16.21 10.14
N GLU A 21 2.74 15.68 11.35
CA GLU A 21 2.27 14.33 11.70
C GLU A 21 0.78 14.13 11.34
N ALA A 22 -0.04 15.17 11.56
CA ALA A 22 -1.44 15.15 11.17
C ALA A 22 -1.67 15.00 9.64
N ASP A 23 -0.77 15.55 8.81
CA ASP A 23 -0.86 15.38 7.35
C ASP A 23 -0.53 13.94 6.96
N ILE A 24 0.51 13.36 7.58
CA ILE A 24 0.92 11.97 7.39
C ILE A 24 -0.22 11.01 7.77
N ASP A 25 -0.82 11.22 8.94
CA ASP A 25 -1.94 10.42 9.43
C ASP A 25 -3.15 10.52 8.51
N GLU A 26 -3.50 11.74 8.05
CA GLU A 26 -4.60 11.95 7.11
C GLU A 26 -4.36 11.18 5.80
N ILE A 27 -3.20 11.37 5.18
CA ILE A 27 -2.84 10.73 3.92
C ILE A 27 -2.88 9.21 4.05
N LEU A 28 -2.22 8.66 5.08
CA LEU A 28 -2.11 7.22 5.27
C LEU A 28 -3.45 6.58 5.61
N ALA A 29 -4.22 7.18 6.52
CA ALA A 29 -5.54 6.68 6.89
C ALA A 29 -6.48 6.67 5.68
N PHE A 30 -6.47 7.73 4.88
CA PHE A 30 -7.35 7.86 3.73
C PHE A 30 -7.01 6.88 2.61
N HIS A 31 -5.72 6.64 2.32
CA HIS A 31 -5.32 5.58 1.39
C HIS A 31 -5.79 4.20 1.85
N ASN A 32 -5.57 3.86 3.12
CA ASN A 32 -5.97 2.57 3.67
C ASN A 32 -7.51 2.43 3.72
N GLU A 33 -8.26 3.51 3.96
CA GLU A 33 -9.73 3.49 3.88
C GLU A 33 -10.22 3.13 2.47
N LEU A 34 -9.64 3.73 1.43
CA LEU A 34 -10.00 3.44 0.04
C LEU A 34 -9.63 2.00 -0.35
N ARG A 35 -8.43 1.54 0.01
CA ARG A 35 -7.99 0.15 -0.20
C ARG A 35 -8.92 -0.85 0.50
N ARG A 36 -9.33 -0.54 1.72
CA ARG A 36 -10.29 -1.34 2.51
C ARG A 36 -11.66 -1.43 1.85
N LYS A 37 -12.22 -0.29 1.42
CA LYS A 37 -13.49 -0.26 0.68
C LYS A 37 -13.41 -1.11 -0.59
N PHE A 38 -12.28 -1.01 -1.31
CA PHE A 38 -12.03 -1.83 -2.49
C PHE A 38 -11.96 -3.32 -2.15
N ALA A 39 -11.16 -3.71 -1.17
CA ALA A 39 -11.01 -5.10 -0.79
C ALA A 39 -12.35 -5.73 -0.36
N ASN A 40 -13.17 -4.97 0.39
CA ASN A 40 -14.46 -5.41 0.92
C ASN A 40 -15.64 -5.37 -0.08
N GLY A 41 -15.41 -5.16 -1.37
CA GLY A 41 -16.49 -5.33 -2.35
C GLY A 41 -17.32 -4.09 -2.68
N TYR A 42 -16.98 -2.91 -2.15
CA TYR A 42 -17.79 -1.69 -2.37
C TYR A 42 -17.87 -1.27 -3.85
N PHE A 43 -16.98 -1.79 -4.69
CA PHE A 43 -16.92 -1.50 -6.13
C PHE A 43 -17.20 -2.74 -6.99
N ASN A 44 -18.00 -3.69 -6.48
CA ASN A 44 -18.38 -4.94 -7.15
C ASN A 44 -17.19 -5.86 -7.50
N VAL A 45 -16.09 -5.72 -6.76
CA VAL A 45 -14.90 -6.55 -6.83
C VAL A 45 -14.32 -6.65 -5.42
N THR A 46 -13.79 -7.80 -5.05
CA THR A 46 -13.11 -8.01 -3.77
C THR A 46 -11.64 -8.34 -3.99
N ALA A 47 -10.79 -7.98 -3.05
CA ALA A 47 -9.36 -8.27 -3.07
C ALA A 47 -8.98 -9.10 -1.84
N ALA A 48 -8.37 -10.26 -2.08
CA ALA A 48 -8.07 -11.25 -1.06
C ALA A 48 -6.72 -11.04 -0.35
N ASN A 49 -5.85 -10.20 -0.91
CA ASN A 49 -4.48 -10.04 -0.44
C ASN A 49 -4.04 -8.57 -0.33
N MET A 50 -4.97 -7.65 -0.17
CA MET A 50 -4.68 -6.21 -0.17
C MET A 50 -3.87 -5.83 1.08
N GLU A 51 -2.57 -5.57 0.95
CA GLU A 51 -1.74 -5.20 2.11
C GLU A 51 -2.12 -3.82 2.68
N ARG A 52 -1.99 -3.68 4.00
CA ARG A 52 -2.10 -2.40 4.69
C ARG A 52 -0.85 -1.58 4.42
N LEU A 53 -1.03 -0.35 3.93
CA LEU A 53 0.07 0.59 3.76
C LEU A 53 0.55 1.10 5.12
N LYS A 54 1.87 1.30 5.21
CA LYS A 54 2.57 1.97 6.30
C LYS A 54 3.32 3.17 5.75
N TRP A 55 3.46 4.21 6.58
CA TRP A 55 4.31 5.35 6.21
C TRP A 55 5.78 4.94 6.20
N SER A 56 6.52 5.34 5.17
CA SER A 56 7.96 5.20 5.10
C SER A 56 8.60 6.59 5.05
N PRO A 57 9.35 6.99 6.10
CA PRO A 57 10.14 8.22 6.10
C PRO A 57 11.14 8.26 4.94
N PHE A 58 11.69 7.10 4.55
CA PHE A 58 12.58 7.00 3.40
C PHE A 58 11.89 7.38 2.08
N LEU A 59 10.69 6.84 1.82
CA LEU A 59 9.93 7.22 0.62
C LEU A 59 9.49 8.68 0.64
N GLN A 60 9.18 9.23 1.82
CA GLN A 60 8.91 10.65 1.97
C GLN A 60 10.12 11.49 1.55
N LEU A 61 11.33 11.13 2.00
CA LEU A 61 12.55 11.85 1.60
C LEU A 61 12.77 11.79 0.09
N GLN A 62 12.60 10.61 -0.54
CA GLN A 62 12.68 10.49 -1.99
C GLN A 62 11.60 11.30 -2.72
N ALA A 63 10.40 11.37 -2.14
CA ALA A 63 9.30 12.17 -2.66
C ALA A 63 9.65 13.66 -2.63
N GLU A 64 10.24 14.15 -1.51
CA GLU A 64 10.71 15.53 -1.33
C GLU A 64 11.77 15.89 -2.37
N GLU A 65 12.77 15.03 -2.57
CA GLU A 65 13.81 15.20 -3.59
C GLU A 65 13.21 15.32 -5.01
N ARG A 66 12.21 14.50 -5.32
CA ARG A 66 11.59 14.45 -6.65
C ARG A 66 10.84 15.72 -7.02
N ILE A 67 10.37 16.48 -6.02
CA ILE A 67 9.63 17.74 -6.22
C ILE A 67 10.41 18.97 -5.74
N ALA A 68 11.67 18.82 -5.34
CA ALA A 68 12.48 19.93 -4.82
C ALA A 68 12.66 21.05 -5.87
N CYS A 69 12.70 22.31 -5.41
CA CYS A 69 12.93 23.48 -6.27
C CYS A 69 14.34 23.54 -6.87
N THR A 70 15.29 22.90 -6.21
CA THR A 70 16.70 22.79 -6.59
C THR A 70 17.14 21.36 -6.29
N SER A 71 18.10 20.82 -7.03
CA SER A 71 18.72 19.54 -6.66
C SER A 71 19.35 19.67 -5.28
N VAL A 72 18.75 19.05 -4.27
CA VAL A 72 19.32 18.94 -2.93
C VAL A 72 20.14 17.66 -2.91
N GLU A 73 21.44 17.74 -2.64
CA GLU A 73 22.19 16.56 -2.21
C GLU A 73 21.79 16.29 -0.75
N THR A 74 21.02 15.24 -0.54
CA THR A 74 20.56 14.78 0.78
C THR A 74 21.55 13.76 1.35
N ASP A 75 21.91 13.94 2.61
CA ASP A 75 22.75 13.01 3.36
C ASP A 75 21.86 11.85 3.87
N THR A 76 21.90 10.71 3.19
CA THR A 76 21.05 9.53 3.48
C THR A 76 21.55 8.71 4.67
N THR A 77 22.51 9.19 5.46
CA THR A 77 23.21 8.40 6.49
C THR A 77 22.38 8.02 7.72
N ASN A 78 21.18 8.58 7.90
CA ASN A 78 20.30 8.30 9.05
C ASN A 78 19.05 7.47 8.72
N VAL A 79 18.94 6.89 7.53
CA VAL A 79 17.83 5.98 7.18
C VAL A 79 18.01 4.67 7.95
N LEU A 80 16.94 4.21 8.62
CA LEU A 80 16.95 2.97 9.40
C LEU A 80 17.45 1.79 8.55
N GLU A 81 18.42 1.03 9.06
CA GLU A 81 19.04 -0.12 8.37
C GLU A 81 18.00 -1.14 7.87
N GLU A 82 16.85 -1.27 8.54
CA GLU A 82 15.76 -2.17 8.15
C GLU A 82 15.04 -1.75 6.86
N GLU A 83 14.82 -0.44 6.62
CA GLU A 83 14.19 0.03 5.37
C GLU A 83 15.16 -0.11 4.18
N LEU A 84 16.45 0.10 4.42
CA LEU A 84 17.50 -0.10 3.43
C LEU A 84 17.63 -1.58 3.03
N GLN A 85 17.52 -2.53 3.97
CA GLN A 85 17.59 -3.96 3.66
C GLN A 85 16.46 -4.40 2.71
N ILE A 86 15.24 -3.90 2.91
CA ILE A 86 14.08 -4.16 2.03
C ILE A 86 14.34 -3.67 0.58
N LEU A 87 15.06 -2.55 0.43
CA LEU A 87 15.39 -1.95 -0.87
C LEU A 87 16.60 -2.59 -1.56
N TYR A 88 17.55 -3.12 -0.80
CA TYR A 88 18.75 -3.78 -1.35
C TYR A 88 18.50 -5.22 -1.79
N GLU A 89 17.55 -5.93 -1.18
CA GLU A 89 17.23 -7.33 -1.52
C GLU A 89 16.24 -7.47 -2.67
N ASN A 90 15.46 -6.42 -2.98
CA ASN A 90 14.61 -6.35 -4.17
C ASN A 90 14.76 -4.94 -4.75
N PRO A 91 15.22 -4.75 -6.02
CA PRO A 91 15.13 -3.45 -6.69
C PRO A 91 13.64 -3.16 -6.92
N LEU A 92 13.02 -2.66 -5.87
CA LEU A 92 11.61 -2.40 -5.76
C LEU A 92 11.22 -1.37 -6.82
N MET A 93 10.25 -1.70 -7.66
CA MET A 93 9.66 -0.72 -8.57
C MET A 93 8.92 0.32 -7.71
N VAL A 94 9.51 1.50 -7.57
CA VAL A 94 8.86 2.63 -6.91
C VAL A 94 7.89 3.27 -7.90
N GLU A 95 6.60 3.12 -7.63
CA GLU A 95 5.53 3.74 -8.40
C GLU A 95 5.19 5.11 -7.82
N SER A 96 4.64 6.02 -8.62
CA SER A 96 4.40 7.40 -8.18
C SER A 96 3.09 7.96 -8.72
N ASN A 97 2.34 8.63 -7.86
CA ASN A 97 1.22 9.49 -8.24
C ASN A 97 1.59 10.95 -7.99
N VAL A 98 1.25 11.82 -8.93
CA VAL A 98 1.55 13.26 -8.85
C VAL A 98 0.27 14.06 -9.07
N TYR A 99 0.12 15.12 -8.28
CA TYR A 99 -0.96 16.09 -8.37
C TYR A 99 -0.36 17.49 -8.40
N TYR A 100 -0.85 18.36 -9.28
CA TYR A 100 -0.45 19.76 -9.39
C TYR A 100 -1.65 20.67 -9.09
N GLY A 101 -1.44 21.81 -8.44
CA GLY A 101 -2.51 22.79 -8.16
C GLY A 101 -3.27 22.56 -6.85
N LEU A 102 -2.63 22.03 -5.80
CA LEU A 102 -3.20 21.71 -4.48
C LEU A 102 -3.19 22.89 -3.49
N LYS A 103 -3.80 24.02 -3.88
CA LYS A 103 -3.64 25.34 -3.23
C LYS A 103 -3.97 25.42 -1.73
N ASP A 104 -4.69 24.44 -1.20
CA ASP A 104 -5.15 24.40 0.21
C ASP A 104 -4.58 23.22 1.02
N ARG A 105 -3.55 22.52 0.50
CA ARG A 105 -3.00 21.28 1.10
C ARG A 105 -4.08 20.23 1.42
N ASN A 106 -5.15 20.20 0.63
CA ASN A 106 -6.23 19.22 0.80
C ASN A 106 -5.81 17.89 0.16
N PHE A 107 -4.94 17.14 0.84
CA PHE A 107 -4.37 15.90 0.30
C PHE A 107 -5.45 14.87 -0.04
N THR A 108 -6.49 14.78 0.78
CA THR A 108 -7.67 13.95 0.53
C THR A 108 -8.30 14.21 -0.85
N LYS A 109 -8.38 15.48 -1.29
CA LYS A 109 -8.86 15.83 -2.63
C LYS A 109 -7.98 15.23 -3.73
N ALA A 110 -6.65 15.37 -3.62
CA ALA A 110 -5.73 14.84 -4.61
C ALA A 110 -5.81 13.30 -4.69
N ILE A 111 -5.89 12.65 -3.53
CA ILE A 111 -6.03 11.19 -3.43
C ILE A 111 -7.36 10.72 -4.03
N LEU A 112 -8.46 11.44 -3.80
CA LEU A 112 -9.75 11.16 -4.43
C LEU A 112 -9.70 11.34 -5.95
N GLU A 113 -8.97 12.33 -6.46
CA GLU A 113 -8.82 12.52 -7.90
C GLU A 113 -8.07 11.36 -8.55
N TRP A 114 -6.98 10.88 -7.92
CA TRP A 114 -6.30 9.65 -8.34
C TRP A 114 -7.23 8.43 -8.29
N PHE A 115 -7.98 8.28 -7.20
CA PHE A 115 -8.91 7.15 -7.03
C PHE A 115 -10.11 7.21 -7.99
N SER A 116 -10.51 8.41 -8.46
CA SER A 116 -11.64 8.57 -9.39
C SER A 116 -11.47 7.83 -10.71
N GLU A 117 -10.24 7.44 -11.05
CA GLU A 117 -9.95 6.51 -12.13
C GLU A 117 -10.63 5.14 -11.97
N ILE A 118 -11.19 4.82 -10.79
CA ILE A 118 -12.06 3.66 -10.55
C ILE A 118 -13.25 3.61 -11.51
N ASP A 119 -13.70 4.76 -12.02
CA ASP A 119 -14.75 4.83 -13.06
C ASP A 119 -14.32 4.18 -14.38
N GLN A 120 -13.01 4.00 -14.59
CA GLN A 120 -12.44 3.30 -15.75
C GLN A 120 -12.15 1.83 -15.45
N PHE A 121 -12.30 1.38 -14.20
CA PHE A 121 -12.05 0.00 -13.80
C PHE A 121 -13.20 -0.90 -14.24
N VAL A 122 -12.88 -2.07 -14.81
CA VAL A 122 -13.86 -3.06 -15.26
C VAL A 122 -13.75 -4.28 -14.34
N PRO A 123 -14.66 -4.45 -13.37
CA PRO A 123 -14.60 -5.54 -12.39
C PRO A 123 -14.47 -6.93 -13.01
N SER A 124 -15.18 -7.21 -14.09
CA SER A 124 -15.14 -8.52 -14.77
C SER A 124 -13.79 -8.84 -15.41
N LEU A 125 -12.94 -7.84 -15.64
CA LEU A 125 -11.62 -8.01 -16.24
C LEU A 125 -10.49 -7.85 -15.22
N ASN A 126 -10.80 -7.50 -13.96
CA ASN A 126 -9.83 -7.09 -12.94
C ASN A 126 -8.79 -6.10 -13.49
N SER A 127 -9.23 -5.21 -14.37
CA SER A 127 -8.36 -4.31 -15.11
C SER A 127 -9.15 -3.12 -15.59
N CYS A 128 -8.44 -2.08 -16.01
CA CYS A 128 -9.06 -0.89 -16.55
C CYS A 128 -9.47 -1.07 -18.00
N ALA A 129 -10.47 -0.30 -18.41
CA ALA A 129 -10.93 -0.26 -19.78
C ALA A 129 -9.76 0.07 -20.74
N TYR A 130 -9.72 -0.66 -21.85
CA TYR A 130 -8.72 -0.50 -22.90
C TYR A 130 -8.65 0.97 -23.38
N TYR A 131 -7.42 1.50 -23.54
CA TYR A 131 -7.10 2.90 -23.88
C TYR A 131 -7.41 3.98 -22.83
N ARG A 132 -7.85 3.62 -21.61
CA ARG A 132 -8.03 4.59 -20.52
C ARG A 132 -6.80 4.59 -19.59
N ARG A 133 -6.44 5.77 -19.10
CA ARG A 133 -5.39 5.91 -18.06
C ARG A 133 -6.05 5.64 -16.72
N CYS A 134 -5.52 4.67 -15.99
CA CYS A 134 -5.89 4.35 -14.62
C CYS A 134 -4.65 4.02 -13.77
N SER A 135 -3.50 4.55 -14.18
CA SER A 135 -2.22 4.24 -13.53
C SER A 135 -2.22 4.68 -12.08
N ASN A 136 -2.87 5.82 -11.77
CA ASN A 136 -2.88 6.31 -10.41
C ASN A 136 -3.69 5.37 -9.50
N LEU A 137 -4.85 4.91 -9.99
CA LEU A 137 -5.63 3.88 -9.30
C LEU A 137 -4.85 2.58 -9.12
N ASN A 138 -4.16 2.11 -10.16
CA ASN A 138 -3.37 0.87 -10.08
C ASN A 138 -2.30 0.96 -9.01
N HIS A 139 -1.56 2.07 -8.93
CA HIS A 139 -0.57 2.27 -7.88
C HIS A 139 -1.21 2.27 -6.47
N MET A 140 -2.40 2.88 -6.34
CA MET A 140 -3.14 2.91 -5.07
C MET A 140 -3.70 1.55 -4.65
N LEU A 141 -4.11 0.71 -5.61
CA LEU A 141 -4.76 -0.59 -5.39
C LEU A 141 -3.83 -1.78 -5.56
N ASN A 142 -2.56 -1.55 -5.87
CA ASN A 142 -1.57 -2.62 -5.91
C ASN A 142 -1.45 -3.25 -4.52
N ALA A 143 -1.91 -4.49 -4.41
CA ALA A 143 -1.93 -5.27 -3.19
C ALA A 143 -0.53 -5.55 -2.66
N GLY A 144 0.49 -5.60 -3.53
CA GLY A 144 1.88 -5.79 -3.13
C GLY A 144 2.47 -4.57 -2.41
N HIS A 145 1.95 -3.37 -2.65
CA HIS A 145 2.44 -2.17 -1.95
C HIS A 145 2.14 -2.24 -0.46
N THR A 146 3.20 -2.17 0.34
CA THR A 146 3.15 -2.15 1.82
C THR A 146 3.61 -0.82 2.40
N LEU A 147 4.32 -0.01 1.61
CA LEU A 147 4.90 1.26 2.03
C LEU A 147 4.44 2.41 1.13
N ILE A 148 4.22 3.57 1.75
CA ILE A 148 3.93 4.83 1.09
C ILE A 148 4.72 5.95 1.74
N GLY A 149 5.22 6.89 0.94
CA GLY A 149 5.74 8.16 1.44
C GLY A 149 5.43 9.25 0.44
N CYS A 150 5.00 10.41 0.93
CA CYS A 150 4.56 11.50 0.08
C CYS A 150 5.26 12.80 0.46
N ALA A 151 5.23 13.76 -0.45
CA ALA A 151 5.77 15.09 -0.24
C ALA A 151 4.88 16.14 -0.90
N TYR A 152 4.90 17.34 -0.33
CA TYR A 152 4.28 18.52 -0.91
C TYR A 152 5.32 19.63 -1.06
N ARG A 153 5.22 20.37 -2.16
CA ARG A 153 6.07 21.53 -2.41
C ARG A 153 5.25 22.65 -3.01
N SER A 154 5.23 23.77 -2.31
CA SER A 154 4.69 25.05 -2.78
C SER A 154 5.37 25.50 -4.08
N PRO A 155 4.76 26.40 -4.87
CA PRO A 155 5.30 26.82 -6.17
C PRO A 155 6.75 27.34 -6.08
N CYS A 156 7.61 26.94 -7.02
CA CYS A 156 8.96 27.51 -7.13
C CYS A 156 8.94 28.80 -7.98
N SER A 157 9.99 29.61 -7.89
CA SER A 157 10.13 30.83 -8.74
C SER A 157 9.99 30.57 -10.25
N ASN A 158 10.30 29.35 -10.71
CA ASN A 158 10.21 28.93 -12.12
C ASN A 158 9.08 27.93 -12.41
N GLN A 159 8.26 27.57 -11.42
CA GLN A 159 7.15 26.62 -11.55
C GLN A 159 5.93 27.16 -10.80
N GLN A 160 4.86 27.49 -11.53
CA GLN A 160 3.75 28.27 -10.99
C GLN A 160 2.78 27.46 -10.12
N ASP A 161 2.76 26.14 -10.27
CA ASP A 161 1.89 25.25 -9.50
C ASP A 161 2.67 24.59 -8.37
N ASP A 162 2.00 24.38 -7.25
CA ASP A 162 2.41 23.45 -6.20
C ASP A 162 2.34 22.00 -6.71
N ALA A 163 3.08 21.12 -6.05
CA ALA A 163 3.13 19.71 -6.38
C ALA A 163 2.92 18.87 -5.12
N PHE A 164 2.11 17.82 -5.24
CA PHE A 164 1.96 16.77 -4.26
C PHE A 164 2.28 15.44 -4.94
N VAL A 165 3.24 14.69 -4.41
CA VAL A 165 3.63 13.38 -4.94
C VAL A 165 3.54 12.34 -3.84
N CYS A 166 3.03 11.17 -4.17
CA CYS A 166 3.13 9.98 -3.33
C CYS A 166 3.92 8.91 -4.07
N LEU A 167 4.87 8.31 -3.38
CA LEU A 167 5.64 7.16 -3.81
C LEU A 167 5.13 5.92 -3.09
N TYR A 168 5.00 4.83 -3.83
CA TYR A 168 4.52 3.55 -3.34
C TYR A 168 5.54 2.47 -3.63
N THR A 169 5.71 1.55 -2.69
CA THR A 169 6.55 0.39 -2.89
C THR A 169 6.19 -0.75 -1.95
N GLY A 170 6.88 -1.87 -2.13
CA GLY A 170 6.79 -3.05 -1.28
C GLY A 170 6.32 -4.28 -2.02
N GLY A 171 6.44 -5.42 -1.33
CA GLY A 171 5.98 -6.72 -1.78
C GLY A 171 6.62 -7.22 -3.07
N PHE A 172 6.13 -8.35 -3.56
CA PHE A 172 6.41 -8.81 -4.91
C PHE A 172 5.44 -8.11 -5.87
N MET A 173 5.93 -7.71 -7.04
CA MET A 173 5.07 -7.19 -8.09
C MET A 173 4.05 -8.26 -8.48
N GLU A 174 2.78 -8.02 -8.17
CA GLU A 174 1.70 -8.88 -8.60
C GLU A 174 1.09 -8.34 -9.89
N ILE A 175 0.97 -9.21 -10.90
CA ILE A 175 0.17 -8.97 -12.11
C ILE A 175 -0.83 -10.13 -12.20
N PRO A 176 -2.15 -9.88 -12.05
CA PRO A 176 -2.81 -8.59 -11.81
C PRO A 176 -2.43 -7.95 -10.47
N PHE A 177 -2.62 -6.64 -10.34
CA PHE A 177 -2.21 -5.83 -9.17
C PHE A 177 -2.80 -6.28 -7.83
N PHE A 178 -3.78 -7.19 -7.83
CA PHE A 178 -4.31 -7.84 -6.63
C PHE A 178 -4.95 -9.18 -7.02
N LYS A 179 -5.14 -10.07 -6.04
CA LYS A 179 -5.85 -11.34 -6.21
C LYS A 179 -7.30 -11.20 -5.83
N THR A 180 -8.22 -11.64 -6.68
CA THR A 180 -9.63 -11.72 -6.32
C THR A 180 -9.91 -12.87 -5.36
N GLY A 181 -10.93 -12.66 -4.52
CA GLY A 181 -11.42 -13.62 -3.52
C GLY A 181 -11.99 -12.89 -2.31
N PRO A 182 -12.49 -13.62 -1.30
CA PRO A 182 -12.92 -13.01 -0.04
C PRO A 182 -11.76 -12.24 0.60
N PRO A 183 -12.02 -11.10 1.27
CA PRO A 183 -10.96 -10.29 1.86
C PRO A 183 -10.05 -11.10 2.80
N CYS A 184 -8.75 -10.82 2.74
CA CYS A 184 -7.72 -11.42 3.59
C CYS A 184 -7.53 -12.95 3.51
N THR A 185 -8.10 -13.65 2.53
CA THR A 185 -7.88 -15.12 2.39
C THR A 185 -6.57 -15.48 1.69
N LYS A 186 -5.86 -14.50 1.12
CA LYS A 186 -4.60 -14.69 0.38
C LYS A 186 -3.48 -13.78 0.88
N CYS A 187 -3.51 -13.40 2.15
CA CYS A 187 -2.43 -12.64 2.78
C CYS A 187 -1.13 -13.47 2.84
N HIS A 188 0.01 -12.80 2.68
CA HIS A 188 1.31 -13.48 2.64
C HIS A 188 1.99 -13.52 4.01
N GLY A 189 2.57 -14.69 4.37
CA GLY A 189 3.55 -14.85 5.44
C GLY A 189 3.31 -14.03 6.72
N LEU A 190 4.11 -12.96 6.88
CA LEU A 190 4.12 -12.09 8.06
C LEU A 190 2.89 -11.16 8.18
N SER A 191 2.10 -10.99 7.12
CA SER A 191 0.86 -10.21 7.09
C SER A 191 -0.41 -11.07 7.22
N SER A 192 -0.34 -12.18 7.94
CA SER A 192 -1.45 -13.15 8.06
C SER A 192 -2.71 -12.64 8.78
N PHE A 193 -2.68 -11.43 9.34
CA PHE A 193 -3.83 -10.85 10.04
C PHE A 193 -4.71 -10.01 9.11
N CYS A 194 -6.02 -10.04 9.36
CA CYS A 194 -7.00 -9.24 8.62
C CYS A 194 -7.45 -8.02 9.42
N ASP A 195 -6.98 -6.84 9.03
CA ASP A 195 -7.41 -5.56 9.54
C ASP A 195 -8.55 -4.98 8.68
N ASP A 196 -9.75 -5.51 8.87
CA ASP A 196 -10.98 -5.11 8.16
C ASP A 196 -10.76 -5.06 6.64
N GLY A 197 -10.40 -6.20 6.05
CA GLY A 197 -10.17 -6.35 4.61
C GLY A 197 -8.75 -6.03 4.12
N LEU A 198 -7.85 -5.59 5.00
CA LEU A 198 -6.43 -5.41 4.68
C LEU A 198 -5.55 -6.46 5.36
N CYS A 199 -4.57 -7.00 4.64
CA CYS A 199 -3.53 -7.85 5.20
C CYS A 199 -2.56 -6.99 6.03
N ALA A 200 -2.32 -7.40 7.26
CA ALA A 200 -1.45 -6.69 8.19
C ALA A 200 -0.67 -7.68 9.06
N PRO A 201 0.50 -7.30 9.59
CA PRO A 201 1.20 -8.13 10.55
C PRO A 201 0.50 -8.12 11.91
N CYS A 202 0.61 -9.23 12.65
CA CYS A 202 0.21 -9.28 14.05
C CYS A 202 1.15 -8.37 14.86
N MET A 203 0.64 -7.28 15.43
CA MET A 203 1.45 -6.39 16.28
C MET A 203 1.65 -7.05 17.65
N VAL A 204 2.89 -7.48 17.92
CA VAL A 204 3.30 -8.25 19.11
C VAL A 204 3.20 -7.45 20.42
N GLU A 205 2.99 -6.13 20.37
CA GLU A 205 2.79 -5.31 21.59
C GLU A 205 1.40 -5.48 22.22
N ALA A 206 0.45 -6.11 21.53
CA ALA A 206 -0.77 -6.62 22.16
C ALA A 206 -0.56 -8.10 22.50
N GLU A 207 -0.71 -8.45 23.77
CA GLU A 207 -0.58 -9.78 24.40
C GLU A 207 -1.55 -10.87 23.86
N TYR A 208 -2.01 -10.77 22.59
CA TYR A 208 -3.14 -11.51 22.03
C TYR A 208 -2.91 -12.10 20.62
N CYS A 209 -1.65 -12.32 20.18
CA CYS A 209 -1.42 -12.99 18.89
C CYS A 209 -1.78 -14.50 18.90
N GLU A 210 -1.94 -15.14 20.06
CA GLU A 210 -2.31 -16.57 20.13
C GLU A 210 -3.83 -16.82 19.94
N GLU A 211 -4.68 -15.84 20.20
CA GLU A 211 -6.15 -16.00 20.15
C GLU A 211 -6.79 -15.55 18.82
N CYS A 212 -6.05 -14.84 17.97
CA CYS A 212 -6.60 -14.22 16.75
C CYS A 212 -6.06 -14.87 15.47
N LYS A 213 -6.30 -16.17 15.30
CA LYS A 213 -6.16 -16.82 13.99
C LYS A 213 -7.31 -16.36 13.09
N ASN A 214 -7.01 -15.82 11.91
CA ASN A 214 -8.02 -15.62 10.88
C ASN A 214 -8.67 -16.99 10.60
N PRO A 215 -9.96 -17.20 10.96
CA PRO A 215 -10.60 -18.50 10.82
C PRO A 215 -10.67 -18.96 9.36
N ASN A 216 -10.54 -18.01 8.41
CA ASN A 216 -10.69 -18.24 6.99
C ASN A 216 -9.35 -18.29 6.25
N MET A 217 -8.21 -18.19 6.94
CA MET A 217 -6.88 -18.22 6.30
C MET A 217 -6.62 -19.53 5.53
N TYR A 218 -7.34 -20.59 5.89
CA TYR A 218 -7.23 -21.90 5.26
C TYR A 218 -8.53 -22.38 4.61
N GLU A 219 -9.58 -21.55 4.53
CA GLU A 219 -10.87 -22.04 4.01
C GLU A 219 -10.81 -22.32 2.50
N ASP A 220 -9.88 -21.72 1.76
CA ASP A 220 -9.80 -21.86 0.29
C ASP A 220 -8.40 -22.19 -0.26
N TRP A 221 -7.35 -22.30 0.57
CA TRP A 221 -6.02 -22.69 0.07
C TRP A 221 -5.89 -24.20 0.07
N ASP A 222 -6.47 -24.81 -0.96
CA ASP A 222 -6.16 -26.20 -1.31
C ASP A 222 -4.73 -26.26 -1.84
N ILE A 223 -3.77 -26.45 -0.93
CA ILE A 223 -2.36 -26.67 -1.26
C ILE A 223 -2.20 -27.81 -2.28
N CYS A 224 -3.17 -28.72 -2.36
CA CYS A 224 -3.18 -29.82 -3.30
C CYS A 224 -3.61 -29.42 -4.72
N ALA A 225 -4.19 -28.23 -4.93
CA ALA A 225 -4.51 -27.72 -6.26
C ALA A 225 -3.25 -27.34 -7.08
N ASP A 226 -2.16 -27.00 -6.40
CA ASP A 226 -0.88 -26.61 -7.03
C ASP A 226 0.16 -27.74 -7.03
N ILE A 227 -0.19 -28.92 -6.49
CA ILE A 227 0.69 -30.11 -6.49
C ILE A 227 0.43 -30.95 -7.75
N ASP A 228 1.45 -31.06 -8.60
CA ASP A 228 1.44 -31.97 -9.74
C ASP A 228 2.03 -33.35 -9.40
N ALA A 229 1.92 -34.28 -10.35
CA ALA A 229 2.42 -35.64 -10.19
C ALA A 229 3.95 -35.69 -10.00
N ASP A 230 4.69 -34.70 -10.49
CA ASP A 230 6.16 -34.66 -10.41
C ASP A 230 6.61 -34.31 -8.98
N LEU A 231 5.87 -33.45 -8.28
CA LEU A 231 6.10 -33.15 -6.86
C LEU A 231 5.80 -34.36 -5.96
N CYS A 232 4.79 -35.17 -6.30
CA CYS A 232 4.48 -36.43 -5.60
C CYS A 232 5.55 -37.52 -5.77
N ILE A 233 6.46 -37.39 -6.73
CA ILE A 233 7.60 -38.31 -6.97
C ILE A 233 8.96 -37.64 -6.73
N SER A 234 8.97 -36.53 -5.98
CA SER A 234 10.21 -35.82 -5.64
C SER A 234 11.32 -36.79 -5.18
N PRO A 235 12.57 -36.61 -5.67
CA PRO A 235 13.71 -37.42 -5.26
C PRO A 235 14.04 -37.22 -3.78
N ASP A 236 13.65 -36.08 -3.21
CA ASP A 236 13.75 -35.84 -1.79
C ASP A 236 12.64 -36.56 -1.01
N LYS A 237 13.06 -37.43 -0.08
CA LYS A 237 12.13 -38.28 0.66
C LYS A 237 11.24 -37.46 1.60
N GLU A 238 11.79 -36.44 2.25
CA GLU A 238 11.05 -35.64 3.22
C GLU A 238 9.95 -34.82 2.55
N THR A 239 10.29 -34.18 1.43
CA THR A 239 9.35 -33.47 0.55
C THR A 239 8.24 -34.39 0.03
N ARG A 240 8.61 -35.59 -0.44
CA ARG A 240 7.64 -36.57 -0.95
C ARG A 240 6.70 -37.08 0.16
N ASP A 241 7.24 -37.38 1.33
CA ASP A 241 6.46 -37.88 2.47
C ASP A 241 5.51 -36.79 3.00
N MET A 242 5.95 -35.52 2.98
CA MET A 242 5.13 -34.35 3.28
C MET A 242 3.94 -34.25 2.30
N PHE A 243 4.17 -34.24 0.99
CA PHE A 243 3.07 -34.11 0.02
C PHE A 243 2.10 -35.29 0.05
N ARG A 244 2.58 -36.51 0.27
CA ARG A 244 1.71 -37.70 0.46
C ARG A 244 0.86 -37.63 1.72
N HIS A 245 1.36 -36.96 2.77
CA HIS A 245 0.64 -36.80 4.02
C HIS A 245 -0.46 -35.72 3.90
N PHE A 246 -0.14 -34.59 3.28
CA PHE A 246 -1.05 -33.45 3.20
C PHE A 246 -2.02 -33.53 2.00
N CYS A 247 -1.63 -34.18 0.90
CA CYS A 247 -2.39 -34.27 -0.34
C CYS A 247 -2.49 -35.71 -0.87
N PRO A 248 -3.13 -36.61 -0.11
CA PRO A 248 -3.14 -38.03 -0.43
C PRO A 248 -3.83 -38.32 -1.76
N GLU A 249 -4.94 -37.64 -2.10
CA GLU A 249 -5.71 -37.93 -3.32
C GLU A 249 -4.90 -37.65 -4.61
N GLN A 250 -4.07 -36.61 -4.61
CA GLN A 250 -3.21 -36.23 -5.73
C GLN A 250 -1.95 -37.10 -5.81
N CYS A 251 -1.45 -37.59 -4.67
CA CYS A 251 -0.23 -38.40 -4.59
C CYS A 251 -0.46 -39.92 -4.47
N THR A 252 -1.72 -40.39 -4.53
CA THR A 252 -2.07 -41.82 -4.64
C THR A 252 -2.74 -42.13 -5.99
N CYS A 253 -1.92 -42.33 -7.01
CA CYS A 253 -2.24 -43.16 -8.18
C CYS A 253 -1.12 -44.19 -8.36
#